data_AF-A0A357J2F5-F1
#
_entry.id   AF-A0A357J2F5-F1
#
_cell.length_a   1.000
_cell.length_b   1.000
_cell.length_c   1.000
_cell.angle_alpha   90.00
_cell.angle_beta   90.00
_cell.angle_gamma   90.00
#
_symmetry.space_group_name_H-M   'P 1'
#
loop_
_entity.id
_entity.type
_entity.pdbx_description
1 polymer ?
#
loop_
_entity_poly.entity_id
_entity_poly.type
_entity_poly.pdbx_seq_one_letter_code
_entity_poly.pdbx_strand_id
1 'polypeptide(L)'
;GAGSFELLADVEGAAQQDRVLGGAFQIARRMADRVGDENISLSSPVRSIEQNESEVLVRTDGGEYRGKYCIVALSPNLTTSIHFSPAPLERLSLARRMPMGSVTKAIVAYDTPFWRRSDMAGMAISDAGPFGPVFDACLPDDSRGYLVGFLEGEEGRRYAMATEQERKQAIVQTLVRFFGPQAANPIGYVEKNWTMDEWSAGCYTGLMIPGTMLHYGKYLREPAGRIHWAGTETAERWMGYFDGAVESGQRTRDEIQSRFQ
;
A
#
# COMPACT_ATOMS: atom_id res chain seq x y z
N GLY A 1 8.57 -12.01 5.24
CA GLY A 1 8.27 -11.08 6.36
C GLY A 1 9.15 -9.86 6.24
N ALA A 2 8.76 -8.72 6.80
CA ALA A 2 9.50 -7.46 6.68
C ALA A 2 10.78 -7.38 7.54
N GLY A 3 11.23 -8.49 8.15
CA GLY A 3 12.39 -8.53 9.02
C GLY A 3 12.01 -8.54 10.51
N SER A 4 12.82 -7.89 11.34
CA SER A 4 12.62 -7.78 12.79
C SER A 4 11.76 -6.56 13.15
N PHE A 5 11.34 -6.44 14.42
CA PHE A 5 10.61 -5.28 14.90
C PHE A 5 11.43 -3.98 14.75
N GLU A 6 12.75 -4.05 14.94
CA GLU A 6 13.64 -2.91 14.79
C GLU A 6 13.64 -2.39 13.34
N LEU A 7 13.70 -3.29 12.34
CA LEU A 7 13.61 -2.91 10.92
C LEU A 7 12.26 -2.29 10.52
N LEU A 8 11.22 -2.54 11.32
CA LEU A 8 9.87 -2.01 11.13
C LEU A 8 9.60 -0.73 11.93
N ALA A 9 10.30 -0.48 13.04
CA ALA A 9 10.02 0.60 13.98
C ALA A 9 11.07 1.71 13.97
N ASP A 10 12.30 1.41 13.58
CA ASP A 10 13.42 2.37 13.57
C ASP A 10 13.37 3.27 12.32
N VAL A 11 14.12 4.36 12.34
CA VAL A 11 14.30 5.23 11.17
C VAL A 11 15.68 5.02 10.56
N GLU A 12 16.74 4.78 11.35
CA GLU A 12 18.08 4.58 10.80
C GLU A 12 18.30 3.10 10.44
N GLY A 13 18.68 2.81 9.19
CA GLY A 13 18.86 1.46 8.65
C GLY A 13 17.57 0.66 8.41
N ALA A 14 16.41 1.29 8.58
CA ALA A 14 15.09 0.67 8.56
C ALA A 14 14.21 1.21 7.42
N ALA A 15 12.98 0.68 7.30
CA ALA A 15 12.11 0.98 6.17
C ALA A 15 11.65 2.45 6.05
N GLN A 16 11.85 3.24 7.11
CA GLN A 16 11.46 4.65 7.21
C GLN A 16 12.60 5.64 6.94
N GLN A 17 13.83 5.16 6.70
CA GLN A 17 15.03 6.01 6.60
C GLN A 17 14.92 7.07 5.50
N ASP A 18 14.66 6.60 4.28
CA ASP A 18 14.80 7.41 3.09
C ASP A 18 13.45 7.73 2.45
N ARG A 19 13.39 8.90 1.81
CA ARG A 19 12.22 9.34 1.03
C ARG A 19 12.65 9.76 -0.36
N VAL A 20 11.83 9.43 -1.35
CA VAL A 20 12.04 9.91 -2.72
C VAL A 20 11.63 11.38 -2.81
N LEU A 21 12.60 12.25 -3.07
CA LEU A 21 12.33 13.68 -3.30
C LEU A 21 11.36 13.84 -4.48
N GLY A 22 10.28 14.60 -4.27
CA GLY A 22 9.17 14.74 -5.24
C GLY A 22 8.14 13.60 -5.21
N GLY A 23 8.29 12.62 -4.32
CA GLY A 23 7.30 11.57 -4.07
C GLY A 23 7.57 10.24 -4.79
N ALA A 24 7.21 9.14 -4.13
CA ALA A 24 7.47 7.77 -4.61
C ALA A 24 6.67 7.38 -5.87
N PHE A 25 5.57 8.08 -6.19
CA PHE A 25 4.79 7.84 -7.41
C PHE A 25 5.63 7.98 -8.69
N GLN A 26 6.72 8.76 -8.63
CA GLN A 26 7.66 8.91 -9.74
C GLN A 26 8.27 7.59 -10.21
N ILE A 27 8.40 6.60 -9.32
CA ILE A 27 8.92 5.27 -9.67
C ILE A 27 8.00 4.61 -10.71
N ALA A 28 6.69 4.58 -10.45
CA ALA A 28 5.70 4.05 -11.38
C ALA A 28 5.63 4.87 -12.68
N ARG A 29 5.65 6.21 -12.57
CA ARG A 29 5.59 7.10 -13.73
C ARG A 29 6.78 6.94 -14.66
N ARG A 30 8.01 6.89 -14.14
CA ARG A 30 9.22 6.66 -14.96
C ARG A 30 9.26 5.27 -15.58
N MET A 31 8.64 4.27 -14.95
CA MET A 31 8.46 2.96 -15.57
C MET A 31 7.44 3.02 -16.71
N ALA A 32 6.33 3.72 -16.52
CA ALA A 32 5.33 3.94 -17.56
C ALA A 32 5.94 4.64 -18.79
N ASP A 33 6.72 5.71 -18.58
CA ASP A 33 7.41 6.43 -19.65
C ASP A 33 8.33 5.52 -20.49
N ARG A 34 8.92 4.48 -19.87
CA ARG A 34 9.78 3.50 -20.57
C ARG A 34 9.01 2.41 -21.29
N VAL A 35 7.81 2.07 -20.79
CA VAL A 35 6.92 1.06 -21.39
C VAL A 35 6.20 1.65 -22.61
N GLY A 36 5.94 2.95 -22.62
CA GLY A 36 5.20 3.64 -23.67
C GLY A 36 3.69 3.60 -23.42
N ASP A 37 3.02 4.75 -23.60
CA ASP A 37 1.59 4.93 -23.32
C ASP A 37 0.72 4.00 -24.18
N GLU A 38 1.17 3.63 -25.37
CA GLU A 38 0.47 2.69 -26.26
C GLU A 38 0.35 1.27 -25.68
N ASN A 39 1.19 0.94 -24.69
CA ASN A 39 1.20 -0.35 -24.00
C ASN A 39 0.49 -0.27 -22.63
N ILE A 40 -0.11 0.87 -22.28
CA ILE A 40 -0.74 1.12 -20.97
C ILE A 40 -2.20 1.54 -21.15
N SER A 41 -3.10 0.63 -20.78
CA SER A 41 -4.54 0.92 -20.76
C SER A 41 -5.00 1.36 -19.37
N LEU A 42 -5.18 2.67 -19.18
CA LEU A 42 -5.79 3.25 -17.97
C LEU A 42 -7.32 3.11 -18.02
N SER A 43 -7.98 3.35 -16.88
CA SER A 43 -9.45 3.26 -16.75
C SER A 43 -10.05 1.97 -17.31
N SER A 44 -9.29 0.88 -17.23
CA SER A 44 -9.66 -0.43 -17.80
C SER A 44 -9.70 -1.51 -16.70
N PRO A 45 -10.63 -1.43 -15.73
CA PRO A 45 -10.79 -2.47 -14.73
C PRO A 45 -10.96 -3.85 -15.35
N VAL A 46 -10.14 -4.81 -14.91
CA VAL A 46 -10.28 -6.22 -15.34
C VAL A 46 -11.52 -6.82 -14.68
N ARG A 47 -12.42 -7.39 -15.50
CA ARG A 47 -13.65 -8.05 -15.06
C ARG A 47 -13.55 -9.56 -15.11
N SER A 48 -12.87 -10.10 -16.12
CA SER A 48 -12.63 -11.54 -16.18
C SER A 48 -11.28 -11.91 -16.79
N ILE A 49 -10.77 -13.07 -16.36
CA ILE A 49 -9.57 -13.70 -16.90
C ILE A 49 -9.92 -15.16 -17.19
N GLU A 50 -9.89 -15.52 -18.46
CA GLU A 50 -10.14 -16.88 -18.95
C GLU A 50 -8.84 -17.44 -19.52
N GLN A 51 -8.59 -18.73 -19.32
CA GLN A 51 -7.40 -19.37 -19.87
C GLN A 51 -7.70 -20.78 -20.37
N ASN A 52 -6.93 -21.18 -21.38
CA ASN A 52 -6.91 -22.55 -21.89
C ASN A 52 -5.46 -23.05 -21.95
N GLU A 53 -5.24 -24.16 -22.65
CA GLU A 53 -3.92 -24.77 -22.76
C GLU A 53 -2.89 -23.92 -23.49
N SER A 54 -3.25 -22.88 -24.25
CA SER A 54 -2.33 -22.08 -25.08
C SER A 54 -2.33 -20.58 -24.79
N GLU A 55 -3.44 -20.01 -24.32
CA GLU A 55 -3.60 -18.56 -24.14
C GLU A 55 -4.43 -18.18 -22.90
N VAL A 56 -4.38 -16.89 -22.58
CA VAL A 56 -5.20 -16.17 -21.62
C VAL A 56 -5.95 -15.06 -22.34
N LEU A 57 -7.24 -14.93 -22.06
CA LEU A 57 -8.12 -13.84 -22.50
C LEU A 57 -8.52 -13.01 -21.28
N VAL A 58 -8.13 -11.73 -21.28
CA VAL A 58 -8.47 -10.76 -20.24
C VAL A 58 -9.53 -9.82 -20.78
N ARG A 59 -10.66 -9.72 -20.10
CA ARG A 59 -11.71 -8.74 -20.42
C ARG A 59 -11.73 -7.63 -19.40
N THR A 60 -11.80 -6.41 -19.91
CA THR A 60 -11.84 -5.17 -19.14
C THR A 60 -13.02 -4.31 -19.57
N ASP A 61 -13.31 -3.26 -18.83
CA ASP A 61 -14.30 -2.25 -19.28
C ASP A 61 -13.85 -1.52 -20.56
N GLY A 62 -12.55 -1.54 -20.89
CA GLY A 62 -11.96 -0.89 -22.06
C GLY A 62 -11.74 -1.81 -23.27
N GLY A 63 -12.00 -3.12 -23.17
CA GLY A 63 -11.78 -4.07 -24.25
C GLY A 63 -11.20 -5.43 -23.81
N GLU A 64 -10.81 -6.22 -24.80
CA GLU A 64 -10.27 -7.57 -24.63
C GLU A 64 -8.79 -7.65 -25.01
N TYR A 65 -8.01 -8.41 -24.23
CA TYR A 65 -6.58 -8.61 -24.44
C TYR A 65 -6.25 -10.10 -24.42
N ARG A 66 -5.41 -10.55 -25.35
CA ARG A 66 -4.94 -11.94 -25.44
C ARG A 66 -3.45 -12.02 -25.24
N GLY A 67 -3.01 -13.03 -24.50
CA GLY A 67 -1.59 -13.28 -24.24
C GLY A 67 -1.33 -14.74 -23.91
N LYS A 68 -0.06 -15.17 -23.99
CA LYS A 68 0.33 -16.54 -23.60
C LYS A 68 0.30 -16.76 -22.08
N TYR A 69 0.50 -15.68 -21.33
CA TYR A 69 0.51 -15.64 -19.87
C TYR A 69 -0.10 -14.31 -19.40
N CYS A 70 -0.60 -14.29 -18.17
CA CYS A 70 -1.09 -13.09 -17.51
C CYS A 70 -0.43 -12.95 -16.14
N ILE A 71 0.06 -11.76 -15.82
CA ILE A 71 0.53 -11.41 -14.47
C ILE A 71 -0.55 -10.58 -13.80
N VAL A 72 -1.07 -11.06 -12.67
CA VAL A 72 -1.97 -10.29 -11.82
C VAL A 72 -1.14 -9.68 -10.69
N ALA A 73 -0.90 -8.37 -10.78
CA ALA A 73 -0.10 -7.59 -9.83
C ALA A 73 -0.97 -6.77 -8.86
N LEU A 74 -2.02 -7.39 -8.33
CA LEU A 74 -2.96 -6.79 -7.37
C LEU A 74 -2.78 -7.42 -5.99
N SER A 75 -3.19 -6.71 -4.93
CA SER A 75 -3.31 -7.33 -3.61
C SER A 75 -4.27 -8.53 -3.67
N PRO A 76 -4.01 -9.60 -2.90
CA PRO A 76 -4.83 -10.81 -2.91
C PRO A 76 -6.33 -10.57 -2.83
N ASN A 77 -6.81 -9.72 -1.91
CA ASN A 77 -8.25 -9.50 -1.73
C ASN A 77 -8.92 -8.90 -2.98
N LEU A 78 -8.22 -8.04 -3.73
CA LEU A 78 -8.79 -7.40 -4.92
C LEU A 78 -9.05 -8.40 -6.05
N THR A 79 -8.29 -9.52 -6.09
CA THR A 79 -8.54 -10.57 -7.09
C THR A 79 -9.91 -11.22 -6.92
N THR A 80 -10.57 -11.08 -5.76
CA THR A 80 -11.93 -11.62 -5.55
C THR A 80 -13.00 -10.90 -6.36
N SER A 81 -12.69 -9.72 -6.89
CA SER A 81 -13.57 -8.95 -7.78
C SER A 81 -13.49 -9.38 -9.26
N ILE A 82 -12.52 -10.23 -9.60
CA ILE A 82 -12.28 -10.72 -10.97
C ILE A 82 -12.91 -12.10 -11.13
N HIS A 83 -13.66 -12.31 -12.22
CA HIS A 83 -14.16 -13.63 -12.59
C HIS A 83 -13.06 -14.44 -13.30
N PHE A 84 -12.73 -15.62 -12.78
CA PHE A 84 -11.73 -16.51 -13.38
C PHE A 84 -12.38 -17.76 -14.00
N SER A 85 -11.91 -18.17 -15.18
CA SER A 85 -12.33 -19.43 -15.81
C SER A 85 -11.12 -20.21 -16.38
N PRO A 86 -10.80 -21.41 -15.87
CA PRO A 86 -11.33 -22.01 -14.64
C PRO A 86 -10.93 -21.20 -13.39
N ALA A 87 -11.72 -21.30 -12.32
CA ALA A 87 -11.48 -20.56 -11.08
C ALA A 87 -10.30 -21.17 -10.27
N PRO A 88 -9.30 -20.37 -9.85
CA PRO A 88 -8.23 -20.84 -8.97
C PRO A 88 -8.73 -20.84 -7.52
N LEU A 89 -9.49 -21.87 -7.14
CA LEU A 89 -10.29 -21.89 -5.90
C LEU A 89 -9.46 -21.67 -4.63
N GLU A 90 -8.26 -22.23 -4.56
CA GLU A 90 -7.39 -22.12 -3.41
C GLU A 90 -6.77 -20.73 -3.30
N ARG A 91 -6.39 -20.13 -4.44
CA ARG A 91 -5.97 -18.72 -4.51
C ARG A 91 -7.09 -17.78 -4.08
N LEU A 92 -8.32 -18.02 -4.52
CA LEU A 92 -9.48 -17.21 -4.11
C LEU A 92 -9.83 -17.43 -2.63
N SER A 93 -9.59 -18.61 -2.10
CA SER A 93 -9.77 -18.91 -0.67
C SER A 93 -8.73 -18.20 0.21
N LEU A 94 -7.48 -18.11 -0.26
CA LEU A 94 -6.44 -17.28 0.34
C LEU A 94 -6.85 -15.80 0.30
N ALA A 95 -7.23 -15.30 -0.87
CA ALA A 95 -7.58 -13.90 -1.11
C ALA A 95 -8.68 -13.38 -0.16
N ARG A 96 -9.76 -14.16 0.03
CA ARG A 96 -10.86 -13.82 0.96
C ARG A 96 -10.44 -13.78 2.43
N ARG A 97 -9.28 -14.34 2.76
CA ARG A 97 -8.72 -14.44 4.12
C ARG A 97 -7.54 -13.49 4.33
N MET A 98 -7.32 -12.58 3.39
CA MET A 98 -6.28 -11.56 3.43
C MET A 98 -6.87 -10.15 3.25
N PRO A 99 -7.75 -9.67 4.15
CA PRO A 99 -8.23 -8.29 4.08
C PRO A 99 -7.06 -7.30 4.17
N MET A 100 -7.21 -6.14 3.54
CA MET A 100 -6.25 -5.05 3.69
C MET A 100 -6.39 -4.39 5.06
N GLY A 101 -5.31 -3.77 5.53
CA GLY A 101 -5.35 -2.91 6.72
C GLY A 101 -6.22 -1.66 6.53
N SER A 102 -6.70 -1.10 7.64
CA SER A 102 -7.47 0.16 7.64
C SER A 102 -6.55 1.30 8.07
N VAL A 103 -6.21 2.19 7.14
CA VAL A 103 -5.27 3.29 7.39
C VAL A 103 -5.75 4.57 6.72
N THR A 104 -5.75 5.66 7.48
CA THR A 104 -5.79 7.02 6.95
C THR A 104 -4.45 7.69 7.22
N LYS A 105 -3.77 8.15 6.17
CA LYS A 105 -2.54 8.94 6.30
C LYS A 105 -2.91 10.42 6.27
N ALA A 106 -2.44 11.18 7.25
CA ALA A 106 -2.65 12.63 7.28
C ALA A 106 -1.30 13.37 7.34
N ILE A 107 -1.26 14.54 6.69
CA ILE A 107 -0.16 15.51 6.79
C ILE A 107 -0.75 16.82 7.31
N VAL A 108 -0.15 17.34 8.37
CA VAL A 108 -0.54 18.60 9.01
C VAL A 108 0.59 19.60 8.84
N ALA A 109 0.28 20.76 8.26
CA ALA A 109 1.24 21.81 7.98
C ALA A 109 1.15 22.95 9.01
N TYR A 110 2.30 23.55 9.32
CA TYR A 110 2.48 24.67 10.26
C TYR A 110 3.41 25.71 9.65
N ASP A 111 3.33 26.96 10.11
CA ASP A 111 4.20 28.04 9.61
C ASP A 111 5.70 27.77 9.79
N THR A 112 6.04 27.05 10.87
CA THR A 112 7.42 26.64 11.17
C THR A 112 7.44 25.23 11.76
N PRO A 113 8.56 24.49 11.66
CA PRO A 113 8.76 23.23 12.38
C PRO A 113 9.02 23.51 13.87
N PHE A 114 8.01 24.03 14.57
CA PHE A 114 8.15 24.58 15.91
C PHE A 114 8.66 23.57 16.94
N TRP A 115 8.37 22.27 16.76
CA TRP A 115 8.87 21.19 17.61
C TRP A 115 10.40 21.13 17.66
N ARG A 116 11.09 21.47 16.56
CA ARG A 116 12.56 21.48 16.51
C ARG A 116 13.17 22.54 17.43
N ARG A 117 12.46 23.65 17.69
CA ARG A 117 12.90 24.70 18.62
C ARG A 117 12.83 24.27 20.09
N SER A 118 12.08 23.19 20.35
CA SER A 118 11.96 22.56 21.66
C SER A 118 12.79 21.28 21.76
N ASP A 119 13.81 21.12 20.91
CA ASP A 119 14.70 19.96 20.86
C ASP A 119 13.96 18.62 20.64
N MET A 120 12.80 18.66 19.98
CA MET A 120 12.04 17.47 19.60
C MET A 120 12.29 17.12 18.13
N ALA A 121 12.51 15.84 17.86
CA ALA A 121 12.74 15.31 16.50
C ALA A 121 11.49 15.33 15.60
N GLY A 122 10.31 15.68 16.11
CA GLY A 122 9.03 15.57 15.39
C GLY A 122 8.53 14.13 15.26
N MET A 123 9.08 13.20 16.03
CA MET A 123 8.63 11.83 16.15
C MET A 123 7.80 11.65 17.43
N ALA A 124 6.67 10.95 17.34
CA ALA A 124 5.88 10.56 18.51
C ALA A 124 5.19 9.21 18.29
N ILE A 125 5.23 8.36 19.31
CA ILE A 125 4.52 7.08 19.37
C ILE A 125 3.78 7.05 20.70
N SER A 126 2.50 6.67 20.68
CA SER A 126 1.69 6.56 21.88
C SER A 126 0.61 5.52 21.69
N ASP A 127 0.26 4.84 22.77
CA ASP A 127 -0.92 3.99 22.92
C ASP A 127 -2.18 4.79 23.27
N ALA A 128 -2.03 6.08 23.59
CA ALA A 128 -3.13 6.98 23.89
C ALA A 128 -3.53 7.79 22.66
N GLY A 129 -4.83 7.89 22.39
CA GLY A 129 -5.37 8.69 21.30
C GLY A 129 -5.20 8.07 19.90
N PRO A 130 -5.89 8.64 18.90
CA PRO A 130 -6.13 7.93 17.66
C PRO A 130 -5.04 8.03 16.59
N PHE A 131 -4.10 8.98 16.75
CA PHE A 131 -3.16 9.36 15.69
C PHE A 131 -1.71 9.05 16.05
N GLY A 132 -1.09 8.20 15.24
CA GLY A 132 0.30 7.78 15.39
C GLY A 132 0.59 6.54 14.52
N PRO A 133 1.87 6.13 14.40
CA PRO A 133 3.06 6.90 14.75
C PRO A 133 3.15 8.22 13.94
N VAL A 134 3.75 9.25 14.54
CA VAL A 134 3.95 10.58 13.93
C VAL A 134 5.43 10.76 13.61
N PHE A 135 5.72 11.38 12.46
CA PHE A 135 7.07 11.69 12.01
C PHE A 135 7.15 13.12 11.46
N ASP A 136 8.35 13.70 11.56
CA ASP A 136 8.71 14.91 10.84
C ASP A 136 8.68 14.61 9.32
N ALA A 137 8.02 15.49 8.58
CA ALA A 137 7.92 15.42 7.14
C ALA A 137 8.31 16.71 6.43
N CYS A 138 9.11 17.56 7.08
CA CYS A 138 9.58 18.78 6.45
C CYS A 138 10.46 18.45 5.25
N LEU A 139 10.29 19.25 4.20
CA LEU A 139 11.10 19.16 3.01
C LEU A 139 12.44 19.88 3.24
N PRO A 140 13.52 19.45 2.58
CA PRO A 140 14.72 20.26 2.49
C PRO A 140 14.38 21.66 1.96
N ASP A 141 14.98 22.69 2.56
CA ASP A 141 14.84 24.10 2.18
C ASP A 141 13.42 24.73 2.29
N ASP A 142 12.45 24.03 2.90
CA ASP A 142 11.15 24.62 3.26
C ASP A 142 11.18 25.12 4.71
N SER A 143 10.78 26.38 4.93
CA SER A 143 10.71 26.96 6.27
C SER A 143 9.48 26.48 7.06
N ARG A 144 8.51 25.85 6.40
CA ARG A 144 7.27 25.36 7.01
C ARG A 144 7.48 24.02 7.70
N GLY A 145 6.67 23.80 8.74
CA GLY A 145 6.64 22.54 9.46
C GLY A 145 5.62 21.58 8.86
N TYR A 146 5.99 20.31 8.69
CA TYR A 146 5.06 19.25 8.30
C TYR A 146 5.18 18.06 9.25
N LEU A 147 4.07 17.62 9.82
CA LEU A 147 3.97 16.36 10.56
C LEU A 147 3.11 15.38 9.75
N VAL A 148 3.61 14.16 9.58
CA VAL A 148 2.87 13.06 8.98
C VAL A 148 2.55 12.02 10.04
N GLY A 149 1.37 11.43 9.97
CA GLY A 149 1.02 10.30 10.83
C GLY A 149 -0.20 9.57 10.31
N PHE A 150 -0.69 8.63 11.11
CA PHE A 150 -1.67 7.64 10.67
C PHE A 150 -2.80 7.49 11.68
N LEU A 151 -4.02 7.28 11.18
CA LEU A 151 -5.08 6.60 11.91
C LEU A 151 -5.06 5.16 11.40
N GLU A 152 -4.56 4.22 12.19
CA GLU A 152 -4.32 2.83 11.74
C GLU A 152 -5.02 1.79 12.61
N GLY A 153 -5.26 0.61 12.04
CA GLY A 153 -5.84 -0.52 12.76
C GLY A 153 -7.25 -0.22 13.27
N GLU A 154 -7.45 -0.31 14.59
CA GLU A 154 -8.74 -0.04 15.23
C GLU A 154 -9.19 1.41 15.05
N GLU A 155 -8.27 2.35 15.23
CA GLU A 155 -8.53 3.78 15.06
C GLU A 155 -8.80 4.12 13.58
N GLY A 156 -8.05 3.49 12.68
CA GLY A 156 -8.33 3.56 11.24
C GLY A 156 -9.76 3.11 10.88
N ARG A 157 -10.26 2.03 11.50
CA ARG A 157 -11.66 1.58 11.32
C ARG A 157 -12.66 2.54 11.98
N ARG A 158 -12.39 2.97 13.22
CA ARG A 158 -13.26 3.88 13.99
C ARG A 158 -13.50 5.19 13.25
N TYR A 159 -12.46 5.73 12.61
CA TYR A 159 -12.53 6.99 11.86
C TYR A 159 -12.77 6.83 10.36
N ALA A 160 -12.88 5.60 9.83
CA ALA A 160 -13.06 5.37 8.39
C ALA A 160 -14.30 6.08 7.84
N MET A 161 -15.40 6.10 8.62
CA MET A 161 -16.68 6.70 8.24
C MET A 161 -16.93 8.06 8.90
N ALA A 162 -15.97 8.57 9.68
CA ALA A 162 -16.06 9.91 10.24
C ALA A 162 -16.00 10.96 9.12
N THR A 163 -16.41 12.19 9.42
CA THR A 163 -16.15 13.34 8.55
C THR A 163 -14.67 13.74 8.59
N GLU A 164 -14.20 14.40 7.55
CA GLU A 164 -12.84 14.97 7.52
C GLU A 164 -12.61 15.91 8.72
N GLN A 165 -13.62 16.70 9.09
CA GLN A 165 -13.53 17.63 10.20
C GLN A 165 -13.35 16.92 11.56
N GLU A 166 -14.07 15.82 11.79
CA GLU A 166 -13.92 15.02 13.01
C GLU A 166 -12.54 14.36 13.09
N ARG A 167 -12.04 13.82 11.97
CA ARG A 167 -10.67 13.29 11.88
C ARG A 167 -9.64 14.35 12.16
N LYS A 168 -9.72 15.50 11.47
CA LYS A 168 -8.80 16.63 11.65
C LYS A 168 -8.78 17.09 13.10
N GLN A 169 -9.95 17.23 13.74
CA GLN A 169 -10.03 17.63 15.14
C GLN A 169 -9.33 16.64 16.06
N ALA A 170 -9.59 15.33 15.90
CA ALA A 170 -8.97 14.29 16.72
C ALA A 170 -7.44 14.21 16.51
N ILE A 171 -6.99 14.39 15.28
CA ILE A 171 -5.56 14.44 14.92
C ILE A 171 -4.89 15.66 15.56
N VAL A 172 -5.46 16.86 15.39
CA VAL A 172 -4.91 18.09 15.95
C VAL A 172 -4.87 18.02 17.48
N GLN A 173 -5.90 17.49 18.14
CA GLN A 173 -5.90 17.27 19.60
C GLN A 173 -4.77 16.33 20.03
N THR A 174 -4.51 15.27 19.26
CA THR A 174 -3.40 14.34 19.50
C THR A 174 -2.05 15.04 19.36
N LEU A 175 -1.87 15.85 18.30
CA LEU A 175 -0.65 16.63 18.07
C LEU A 175 -0.42 17.70 19.15
N VAL A 176 -1.48 18.34 19.66
CA VAL A 176 -1.39 19.27 20.80
C VAL A 176 -0.90 18.56 22.05
N ARG A 177 -1.35 17.33 22.30
CA ARG A 177 -0.86 16.54 23.42
C ARG A 177 0.62 16.18 23.29
N PHE A 178 1.10 15.89 22.08
CA PHE A 178 2.50 15.53 21.83
C PHE A 178 3.45 16.73 21.79
N PHE A 179 3.07 17.79 21.08
CA PHE A 179 3.97 18.90 20.73
C PHE A 179 3.57 20.24 21.35
N GLY A 180 2.51 20.26 22.16
CA GLY A 180 2.04 21.43 22.89
C GLY A 180 1.09 22.35 22.11
N PRO A 181 0.71 23.50 22.70
CA PRO A 181 -0.36 24.37 22.19
C PRO A 181 -0.14 24.93 20.78
N GLN A 182 1.11 25.01 20.31
CA GLN A 182 1.41 25.48 18.96
C GLN A 182 0.82 24.56 17.88
N ALA A 183 0.68 23.27 18.16
CA ALA A 183 0.04 22.32 17.25
C ALA A 183 -1.47 22.58 17.04
N ALA A 184 -2.10 23.43 17.84
CA ALA A 184 -3.53 23.73 17.73
C ALA A 184 -3.88 24.56 16.48
N ASN A 185 -2.89 25.17 15.83
CA ASN A 185 -3.08 26.13 14.75
C ASN A 185 -2.42 25.65 13.43
N PRO A 186 -2.93 24.59 12.80
CA PRO A 186 -2.41 24.13 11.51
C PRO A 186 -2.80 25.12 10.40
N ILE A 187 -1.84 25.42 9.50
CA ILE A 187 -2.08 26.22 8.30
C ILE A 187 -2.52 25.38 7.09
N GLY A 188 -2.43 24.06 7.22
CA GLY A 188 -2.84 23.11 6.18
C GLY A 188 -3.10 21.73 6.74
N TYR A 189 -4.00 21.00 6.10
CA TYR A 189 -4.37 19.63 6.44
C TYR A 189 -4.72 18.91 5.15
N VAL A 190 -4.11 17.75 4.92
CA VAL A 190 -4.49 16.83 3.84
C VAL A 190 -4.49 15.41 4.37
N GLU A 191 -5.43 14.60 3.90
CA GLU A 191 -5.52 13.19 4.28
C GLU A 191 -5.84 12.30 3.07
N LYS A 192 -5.46 11.02 3.17
CA LYS A 192 -5.95 9.96 2.29
C LYS A 192 -6.39 8.79 3.17
N ASN A 193 -7.69 8.53 3.16
CA ASN A 193 -8.27 7.31 3.71
C ASN A 193 -8.18 6.21 2.64
N TRP A 194 -7.29 5.24 2.86
CA TRP A 194 -7.08 4.13 1.91
C TRP A 194 -8.17 3.07 1.99
N THR A 195 -8.91 3.00 3.10
CA THR A 195 -10.02 2.06 3.30
C THR A 195 -11.17 2.32 2.33
N MET A 196 -11.32 3.57 1.89
CA MET A 196 -12.37 4.01 0.95
C MET A 196 -11.91 4.00 -0.51
N ASP A 197 -10.66 3.63 -0.78
CA ASP A 197 -10.13 3.53 -2.14
C ASP A 197 -10.53 2.19 -2.75
N GLU A 198 -11.40 2.17 -3.75
CA GLU A 198 -11.91 0.91 -4.32
C GLU A 198 -10.83 0.04 -4.99
N TRP A 199 -9.73 0.66 -5.45
CA TRP A 199 -8.64 -0.01 -6.17
C TRP A 199 -7.48 -0.43 -5.26
N SER A 200 -7.53 -0.06 -3.97
CA SER A 200 -6.59 -0.49 -2.94
C SER A 200 -7.29 -1.30 -1.85
N ALA A 201 -8.55 -0.96 -1.56
CA ALA A 201 -9.43 -1.51 -0.52
C ALA A 201 -8.82 -1.48 0.90
N GLY A 202 -7.82 -0.63 1.12
CA GLY A 202 -7.05 -0.51 2.35
C GLY A 202 -5.54 -0.36 2.10
N CYS A 203 -4.76 -0.40 3.18
CA CYS A 203 -3.31 -0.15 3.20
C CYS A 203 -2.74 -0.71 4.53
N TYR A 204 -1.47 -1.09 4.67
CA TYR A 204 -0.41 -1.13 3.64
C TYR A 204 -0.47 -2.38 2.76
N THR A 205 -0.90 -3.51 3.32
CA THR A 205 -0.79 -4.83 2.70
C THR A 205 -1.95 -5.73 3.15
N GLY A 206 -2.18 -6.81 2.41
CA GLY A 206 -3.09 -7.88 2.83
C GLY A 206 -2.62 -8.58 4.11
N LEU A 207 -3.46 -8.61 5.14
CA LEU A 207 -3.19 -9.20 6.44
C LEU A 207 -3.85 -10.58 6.55
N MET A 208 -3.06 -11.62 6.81
CA MET A 208 -3.58 -12.97 6.97
C MET A 208 -4.34 -13.12 8.28
N ILE A 209 -5.61 -13.54 8.21
CA ILE A 209 -6.35 -13.96 9.41
C ILE A 209 -5.81 -15.29 9.94
N PRO A 210 -6.05 -15.65 11.22
CA PRO A 210 -5.54 -16.89 11.81
C PRO A 210 -5.81 -18.15 10.96
N GLY A 211 -4.81 -19.03 10.86
CA GLY A 211 -4.87 -20.26 10.07
C GLY A 211 -4.61 -20.11 8.57
N THR A 212 -4.66 -18.89 8.02
CA THR A 212 -4.51 -18.66 6.57
C THR A 212 -3.15 -19.07 6.04
N MET A 213 -2.07 -18.67 6.71
CA MET A 213 -0.71 -19.03 6.30
C MET A 213 -0.51 -20.55 6.26
N LEU A 214 -1.04 -21.25 7.26
CA LEU A 214 -0.89 -22.70 7.39
C LEU A 214 -1.60 -23.45 6.26
N HIS A 215 -2.83 -23.07 5.96
CA HIS A 215 -3.67 -23.82 5.01
C HIS A 215 -3.53 -23.36 3.56
N TYR A 216 -3.17 -22.08 3.35
CA TYR A 216 -3.21 -21.45 2.03
C TYR A 216 -1.92 -20.71 1.65
N GLY A 217 -0.91 -20.63 2.52
CA GLY A 217 0.28 -19.82 2.31
C GLY A 217 1.03 -20.11 1.00
N LYS A 218 1.05 -21.36 0.54
CA LYS A 218 1.68 -21.73 -0.75
C LYS A 218 1.02 -21.06 -1.97
N TYR A 219 -0.29 -20.83 -1.90
CA TYR A 219 -1.06 -20.20 -2.98
C TYR A 219 -0.87 -18.69 -3.07
N LEU A 220 0.00 -18.08 -2.24
CA LEU A 220 0.45 -16.71 -2.45
C LEU A 220 1.17 -16.54 -3.78
N ARG A 221 1.99 -17.54 -4.14
CA ARG A 221 2.92 -17.48 -5.28
C ARG A 221 2.64 -18.54 -6.33
N GLU A 222 2.05 -19.67 -5.94
CA GLU A 222 1.77 -20.79 -6.86
C GLU A 222 0.95 -20.32 -8.08
N PRO A 223 1.50 -20.40 -9.30
CA PRO A 223 0.78 -20.00 -10.51
C PRO A 223 -0.46 -20.87 -10.73
N ALA A 224 -1.54 -20.24 -11.22
CA ALA A 224 -2.74 -20.97 -11.64
C ALA A 224 -2.72 -21.14 -13.16
N GLY A 225 -2.10 -22.23 -13.63
CA GLY A 225 -1.92 -22.48 -15.06
C GLY A 225 -0.99 -21.45 -15.71
N ARG A 226 -1.55 -20.56 -16.53
CA ARG A 226 -0.90 -19.45 -17.24
C ARG A 226 -1.03 -18.11 -16.53
N ILE A 227 -1.70 -18.07 -15.37
CA ILE A 227 -1.85 -16.88 -14.53
C ILE A 227 -0.78 -16.91 -13.42
N HIS A 228 0.05 -15.88 -13.38
CA HIS A 228 1.10 -15.67 -12.38
C HIS A 228 0.71 -14.51 -11.45
N TRP A 229 1.12 -14.61 -10.18
CA TRP A 229 0.76 -13.63 -9.16
C TRP A 229 1.98 -12.77 -8.85
N ALA A 230 1.86 -11.46 -8.98
CA ALA A 230 2.82 -10.47 -8.48
C ALA A 230 2.14 -9.58 -7.43
N GLY A 231 2.84 -8.55 -6.99
CA GLY A 231 2.38 -7.67 -5.91
C GLY A 231 3.14 -7.98 -4.62
N THR A 232 3.25 -6.96 -3.76
CA THR A 232 4.14 -7.00 -2.60
C THR A 232 3.82 -8.14 -1.63
N GLU A 233 2.56 -8.59 -1.54
CA GLU A 233 2.13 -9.75 -0.75
C GLU A 233 2.77 -11.07 -1.21
N THR A 234 3.27 -11.13 -2.44
CA THR A 234 3.96 -12.30 -2.98
C THR A 234 5.47 -12.24 -2.77
N ALA A 235 6.00 -11.20 -2.13
CA ALA A 235 7.43 -11.07 -1.85
C ALA A 235 7.86 -11.97 -0.67
N GLU A 236 9.09 -12.48 -0.70
CA GLU A 236 9.66 -13.22 0.44
C GLU A 236 10.24 -12.27 1.49
N ARG A 237 10.82 -11.16 1.02
CA ARG A 237 11.40 -10.09 1.83
C ARG A 237 10.65 -8.79 1.56
N TRP A 238 10.51 -7.96 2.59
CA TRP A 238 9.84 -6.66 2.47
C TRP A 238 8.42 -6.71 1.92
N MET A 239 7.69 -7.80 2.24
CA MET A 239 6.26 -7.92 1.98
C MET A 239 5.52 -6.73 2.59
N GLY A 240 4.73 -6.03 1.76
CA GLY A 240 4.01 -4.81 2.14
C GLY A 240 4.73 -3.49 1.78
N TYR A 241 5.95 -3.56 1.25
CA TYR A 241 6.76 -2.40 0.87
C TYR A 241 7.01 -2.33 -0.64
N PHE A 242 7.56 -1.20 -1.10
CA PHE A 242 7.94 -1.01 -2.50
C PHE A 242 9.00 -2.03 -2.96
N ASP A 243 9.98 -2.33 -2.11
CA ASP A 243 11.01 -3.36 -2.37
C ASP A 243 10.38 -4.73 -2.64
N GLY A 244 9.38 -5.12 -1.85
CA GLY A 244 8.63 -6.35 -2.09
C GLY A 244 7.86 -6.33 -3.41
N ALA A 245 7.30 -5.18 -3.80
CA ALA A 245 6.64 -5.04 -5.10
C ALA A 245 7.65 -5.24 -6.25
N VAL A 246 8.83 -4.65 -6.16
CA VAL A 246 9.91 -4.80 -7.16
C VAL A 246 10.41 -6.25 -7.22
N GLU A 247 10.70 -6.87 -6.07
CA GLU A 247 11.12 -8.26 -5.98
C GLU A 247 10.09 -9.19 -6.64
N SER A 248 8.81 -9.02 -6.30
CA SER A 248 7.74 -9.83 -6.86
C SER A 248 7.64 -9.73 -8.39
N GLY A 249 7.87 -8.54 -8.96
CA GLY A 249 7.83 -8.32 -10.40
C GLY A 249 9.03 -8.93 -11.12
N GLN A 250 10.21 -8.90 -10.51
CA GLN A 250 11.40 -9.57 -11.05
C GLN A 250 11.24 -11.09 -11.01
N ARG A 251 10.72 -11.64 -9.93
CA ARG A 251 10.41 -13.07 -9.82
C ARG A 251 9.39 -13.52 -10.87
N THR A 252 8.26 -12.84 -11.04
CA THR A 252 7.26 -13.25 -12.06
C THR A 252 7.81 -13.17 -13.48
N ARG A 253 8.66 -12.18 -13.78
CA ARG A 253 9.40 -12.12 -15.05
C ARG A 253 10.19 -13.41 -15.26
N ASP A 254 10.98 -13.83 -14.28
CA ASP A 254 11.85 -15.01 -14.39
C ASP A 254 11.03 -16.32 -14.50
N GLU A 255 9.93 -16.43 -13.76
CA GLU A 255 8.98 -17.55 -13.87
C GLU A 255 8.40 -17.68 -15.28
N ILE A 256 8.06 -16.57 -15.92
CA ILE A 256 7.48 -16.58 -17.27
C ILE A 256 8.58 -16.83 -18.31
N GLN A 257 9.75 -16.21 -18.15
CA GLN A 257 10.87 -16.37 -19.07
C GLN A 257 11.34 -17.83 -19.15
N SER A 258 11.39 -18.54 -18.02
CA SER A 258 11.74 -19.96 -18.00
C SER A 258 10.72 -20.88 -18.70
N ARG A 259 9.49 -20.41 -18.95
CA ARG A 259 8.45 -21.16 -19.68
C ARG A 259 8.44 -20.90 -21.19
N PHE A 260 9.25 -19.94 -21.65
CA PHE A 260 9.49 -19.68 -23.07
C PHE A 260 10.70 -20.44 -23.63
N GLN A 261 11.48 -21.08 -22.75
CA GLN A 261 12.60 -21.96 -23.10
C GLN A 261 12.08 -23.38 -23.36
#